data_AF-A0A920I0G1-F1
#
_entry.id   AF-A0A920I0G1-F1
#
_cell.length_a   1.000
_cell.length_b   1.000
_cell.length_c   1.000
_cell.angle_alpha   90.00
_cell.angle_beta   90.00
_cell.angle_gamma   90.00
#
_symmetry.space_group_name_H-M   'P 1'
#
loop_
_entity.id
_entity.type
_entity.pdbx_description
1 polymer ?
#
loop_
_entity_poly.entity_id
_entity_poly.type
_entity_poly.pdbx_seq_one_letter_code
_entity_poly.pdbx_strand_id
1 'polypeptide(L)'
;MIEDALIIAILQIIAIDIVLGGDNAIIIALACRNLPARQKRLGILWGTAGAIVLRCILVFFASTLLTVPSLKLIGGLLLIWIGVKLLAEEDEIDEGTVKQSGNLFEAVRTIIIADFVMSLDNSVAIAAAAKGNMTLVIFGLALSVPIIIGRQRHHPEDDAALPDHHHRRRGASWLACRRPDRA
;
A
#
# COMPACT_ATOMS: atom_id res chain seq x y z
N MET A 1 -1.33 19.02 -29.29
CA MET A 1 -2.27 19.67 -28.35
C MET A 1 -3.04 18.65 -27.51
N ILE A 2 -3.73 17.66 -28.09
CA ILE A 2 -4.40 16.59 -27.30
C ILE A 2 -3.41 15.51 -26.85
N GLU A 3 -2.46 15.09 -27.71
CA GLU A 3 -1.37 14.17 -27.31
C GLU A 3 -0.58 14.69 -26.10
N ASP A 4 -0.12 15.95 -26.14
CA ASP A 4 0.73 16.51 -25.10
C ASP A 4 0.00 16.59 -23.75
N ALA A 5 -1.27 16.99 -23.77
CA ALA A 5 -2.11 17.04 -22.57
C ALA A 5 -2.38 15.64 -21.98
N LEU A 6 -2.54 14.63 -22.84
CA LEU A 6 -2.76 13.25 -22.43
C LEU A 6 -1.48 12.66 -21.82
N ILE A 7 -0.32 12.88 -22.45
CA ILE A 7 0.98 12.43 -21.95
C ILE A 7 1.30 13.10 -20.60
N ILE A 8 1.07 14.41 -20.49
CA ILE A 8 1.31 15.15 -19.24
C ILE A 8 0.39 14.64 -18.13
N ALA A 9 -0.90 14.41 -18.40
CA ALA A 9 -1.84 13.92 -17.41
C ALA A 9 -1.51 12.49 -16.96
N ILE A 10 -1.12 11.59 -17.88
CA ILE A 10 -0.64 10.25 -17.52
C ILE A 10 0.61 10.33 -16.66
N LEU A 11 1.59 11.15 -17.04
CA LEU A 11 2.81 11.35 -16.25
C LEU A 11 2.51 11.90 -14.86
N GLN A 12 1.56 12.83 -14.73
CA GLN A 12 1.10 13.35 -13.45
C GLN A 12 0.46 12.26 -12.59
N ILE A 13 -0.45 11.46 -13.16
CA ILE A 13 -1.11 10.36 -12.44
C ILE A 13 -0.05 9.35 -11.94
N ILE A 14 0.90 8.96 -12.80
CA ILE A 14 2.00 8.05 -12.42
C ILE A 14 2.89 8.69 -11.34
N ALA A 15 3.23 9.97 -11.47
CA ALA A 15 4.05 10.67 -10.49
C ALA A 15 3.36 10.74 -9.12
N ILE A 16 2.06 11.09 -9.09
CA ILE A 16 1.25 11.11 -7.86
C ILE A 16 1.18 9.70 -7.26
N ASP A 17 0.91 8.66 -8.06
CA ASP A 17 0.86 7.27 -7.60
C ASP A 17 2.22 6.76 -7.11
N ILE A 18 3.36 7.23 -7.63
CA ILE A 18 4.69 6.82 -7.15
C ILE A 18 5.03 7.54 -5.85
N VAL A 19 4.82 8.85 -5.78
CA VAL A 19 5.11 9.65 -4.58
C VAL A 19 4.21 9.23 -3.41
N LEU A 20 2.90 9.04 -3.66
CA LEU A 20 1.97 8.55 -2.64
C LEU A 20 1.98 7.02 -2.52
N GLY A 21 2.42 6.26 -3.54
CA GLY A 21 2.45 4.79 -3.47
C GLY A 21 3.66 4.23 -2.73
N GLY A 22 4.72 5.02 -2.56
CA GLY A 22 5.96 4.62 -1.89
C GLY A 22 5.72 4.17 -0.45
N ASP A 23 5.04 5.00 0.34
CA ASP A 23 4.76 4.72 1.76
C ASP A 23 3.65 3.68 1.94
N ASN A 24 2.72 3.59 0.98
CA ASN A 24 1.66 2.59 0.94
C ASN A 24 2.21 1.15 0.95
N ALA A 25 3.34 0.89 0.27
CA ALA A 25 3.97 -0.43 0.29
C ALA A 25 4.54 -0.80 1.69
N ILE A 26 5.07 0.19 2.41
CA ILE A 26 5.63 0.02 3.76
C ILE A 26 4.51 -0.28 4.75
N ILE A 27 3.39 0.46 4.69
CA ILE A 27 2.24 0.24 5.57
C ILE A 27 1.62 -1.16 5.33
N ILE A 28 1.49 -1.59 4.07
CA ILE A 28 1.01 -2.94 3.73
C ILE A 28 1.93 -4.01 4.34
N ALA A 29 3.25 -3.84 4.23
CA ALA A 29 4.23 -4.76 4.78
C ALA A 29 4.18 -4.80 6.33
N LEU A 30 4.02 -3.63 6.97
CA LEU A 30 3.92 -3.51 8.43
C LEU A 30 2.63 -4.15 8.96
N ALA A 31 1.49 -3.93 8.30
CA ALA A 31 0.22 -4.56 8.66
C ALA A 31 0.26 -6.09 8.53
N CYS A 32 1.00 -6.60 7.55
CA CYS A 32 1.12 -8.04 7.31
C CYS A 32 2.27 -8.73 8.08
N ARG A 33 3.09 -8.00 8.85
CA ARG A 33 4.36 -8.55 9.40
C ARG A 33 4.19 -9.69 10.41
N ASN A 34 3.04 -9.75 11.11
CA ASN A 34 2.75 -10.75 12.14
C ASN A 34 1.99 -11.99 11.60
N LEU A 35 1.69 -12.05 10.29
CA LEU A 35 0.94 -13.16 9.70
C LEU A 35 1.85 -14.34 9.31
N PRO A 36 1.36 -15.60 9.43
CA PRO A 36 2.07 -16.77 8.92
C PRO A 36 2.40 -16.60 7.43
N ALA A 37 3.57 -17.06 6.97
CA ALA A 37 4.07 -16.82 5.61
C ALA A 37 3.04 -17.08 4.49
N ARG A 38 2.22 -18.13 4.62
CA ARG A 38 1.14 -18.45 3.67
C ARG A 38 -0.02 -17.45 3.70
N GLN A 39 -0.38 -16.93 4.87
CA GLN A 39 -1.45 -15.93 5.03
C GLN A 39 -0.95 -14.52 4.73
N LYS A 40 0.33 -14.21 4.96
CA LYS A 40 0.95 -12.92 4.67
C LYS A 40 0.79 -12.55 3.19
N ARG A 41 1.07 -13.49 2.27
CA ARG A 41 0.88 -13.29 0.83
C ARG A 41 -0.58 -13.07 0.45
N LEU A 42 -1.49 -13.81 1.08
CA LEU A 42 -2.92 -13.61 0.88
C LEU A 42 -3.37 -12.25 1.41
N GLY A 43 -2.84 -11.80 2.56
CA GLY A 43 -3.15 -10.49 3.13
C GLY A 43 -2.68 -9.34 2.26
N ILE A 44 -1.47 -9.43 1.73
CA ILE A 44 -0.95 -8.47 0.75
C ILE A 44 -1.81 -8.49 -0.52
N LEU A 45 -2.14 -9.66 -1.05
CA LEU A 45 -2.93 -9.77 -2.29
C LEU A 45 -4.36 -9.23 -2.12
N TRP A 46 -5.07 -9.68 -1.09
CA TRP A 46 -6.45 -9.26 -0.82
C TRP A 46 -6.52 -7.80 -0.34
N GLY A 47 -5.56 -7.36 0.46
CA GLY A 47 -5.44 -5.96 0.89
C GLY A 47 -5.19 -5.03 -0.29
N THR A 48 -4.25 -5.37 -1.17
CA THR A 48 -3.95 -4.57 -2.37
C THR A 48 -5.13 -4.58 -3.35
N ALA A 49 -5.77 -5.73 -3.57
CA ALA A 49 -6.96 -5.80 -4.42
C ALA A 49 -8.10 -4.93 -3.87
N GLY A 50 -8.35 -4.99 -2.56
CA GLY A 50 -9.34 -4.14 -1.88
C GLY A 50 -9.02 -2.65 -1.98
N ALA A 51 -7.76 -2.28 -1.75
CA ALA A 51 -7.25 -0.91 -1.87
C ALA A 51 -7.45 -0.34 -3.29
N ILE A 52 -7.08 -1.09 -4.33
CA ILE A 52 -7.26 -0.66 -5.73
C ILE A 52 -8.75 -0.43 -6.04
N VAL A 53 -9.62 -1.35 -5.63
CA VAL A 53 -11.07 -1.20 -5.85
C VAL A 53 -11.61 0.03 -5.13
N LEU A 54 -11.22 0.23 -3.87
CA LEU A 54 -11.60 1.40 -3.09
C LEU A 54 -11.14 2.69 -3.78
N ARG A 55 -9.91 2.71 -4.29
CA ARG A 55 -9.35 3.84 -5.04
C ARG A 55 -10.16 4.15 -6.30
N CYS A 56 -10.54 3.15 -7.09
CA CYS A 56 -11.41 3.35 -8.25
C CYS A 56 -12.74 4.02 -7.87
N ILE A 57 -13.34 3.55 -6.76
CA ILE A 57 -14.60 4.08 -6.25
C ILE A 57 -14.42 5.55 -5.80
N LEU A 58 -13.37 5.84 -5.04
CA LEU A 58 -13.08 7.19 -4.56
C LEU A 58 -12.85 8.18 -5.70
N VAL A 59 -12.07 7.82 -6.72
CA VAL A 59 -11.83 8.71 -7.87
C VAL A 59 -13.12 8.96 -8.65
N PHE A 60 -13.97 7.95 -8.82
CA PHE A 60 -15.27 8.12 -9.46
C PHE A 60 -16.14 9.14 -8.69
N PHE A 61 -16.25 8.99 -7.37
CA PHE A 61 -16.99 9.94 -6.54
C PHE A 61 -16.34 11.33 -6.54
N ALA A 62 -15.03 11.42 -6.33
CA ALA A 62 -14.28 12.66 -6.31
C ALA A 62 -14.42 13.43 -7.64
N SER A 63 -14.32 12.74 -8.78
CA SER A 63 -14.49 13.36 -10.10
C SER A 63 -15.89 13.94 -10.30
N THR A 64 -16.92 13.26 -9.79
CA THR A 64 -18.31 13.73 -9.84
C THR A 64 -18.52 14.92 -8.90
N LEU A 65 -18.02 14.85 -7.66
CA LEU A 65 -18.13 15.91 -6.65
C LEU A 65 -17.39 17.19 -7.07
N LEU A 66 -16.23 17.05 -7.72
CA LEU A 66 -15.41 18.18 -8.20
C LEU A 66 -16.06 18.93 -9.37
N THR A 67 -17.10 18.40 -10.03
CA THR A 67 -17.81 19.17 -11.07
C THR A 67 -18.47 20.44 -10.51
N VAL A 68 -18.80 20.45 -9.22
CA VAL A 68 -19.42 21.59 -8.52
C VAL A 68 -18.32 22.56 -8.02
N PRO A 69 -18.22 23.80 -8.55
CA PRO A 69 -17.14 24.74 -8.21
C PRO A 69 -17.10 25.12 -6.72
N SER A 70 -18.26 25.26 -6.08
CA SER A 70 -18.36 25.57 -4.65
C SER A 70 -17.79 24.48 -3.76
N LEU A 71 -17.90 23.21 -4.19
CA LEU A 71 -17.37 22.07 -3.46
C LEU A 71 -15.83 22.01 -3.56
N LYS A 72 -15.25 22.44 -4.68
CA LYS A 72 -13.78 22.51 -4.87
C LYS A 72 -13.12 23.44 -3.85
N LEU A 73 -13.70 24.63 -3.64
CA LEU A 73 -13.17 25.61 -2.69
C LEU A 73 -13.22 25.08 -1.25
N ILE A 74 -14.36 24.51 -0.86
CA ILE A 74 -14.53 23.94 0.48
C ILE A 74 -13.61 22.73 0.68
N GLY A 75 -13.51 21.85 -0.32
CA GLY A 75 -12.63 20.67 -0.27
C GLY A 75 -11.14 21.04 -0.17
N GLY A 76 -10.70 22.05 -0.92
CA GLY A 76 -9.33 22.57 -0.81
C GLY A 76 -9.03 23.18 0.55
N LEU A 77 -9.97 23.93 1.13
CA LEU A 77 -9.81 24.51 2.46
C LEU A 77 -9.80 23.44 3.55
N LEU A 78 -10.65 22.42 3.42
CA LEU A 78 -10.70 21.27 4.31
C LEU A 78 -9.39 20.48 4.28
N LEU A 79 -8.80 20.27 3.10
CA LEU A 79 -7.50 19.60 2.95
C LEU A 79 -6.37 20.36 3.64
N ILE A 80 -6.33 21.68 3.51
CA ILE A 80 -5.36 22.52 4.23
C ILE A 80 -5.55 22.38 5.74
N TRP A 81 -6.80 22.38 6.22
CA TRP A 81 -7.08 22.16 7.63
C TRP A 81 -6.58 20.78 8.07
N ILE A 82 -6.93 19.70 7.38
CA ILE A 82 -6.45 18.35 7.72
C ILE A 82 -4.91 18.31 7.74
N GLY A 83 -4.24 18.90 6.76
CA GLY A 83 -2.77 18.96 6.72
C GLY A 83 -2.15 19.68 7.92
N VAL A 84 -2.72 20.82 8.33
CA VAL A 84 -2.27 21.54 9.54
C VAL A 84 -2.59 20.75 10.81
N LYS A 85 -3.76 20.11 10.86
CA LYS A 85 -4.17 19.26 11.98
C LYS A 85 -3.22 18.08 12.14
N LEU A 86 -2.87 17.39 11.06
CA LEU A 86 -1.92 16.28 11.06
C LEU A 86 -0.55 16.71 11.58
N LEU A 87 -0.02 17.84 11.08
CA LEU A 87 1.26 18.41 11.53
C LEU A 87 1.25 18.85 13.00
N ALA A 88 0.09 19.11 13.58
CA ALA A 88 -0.08 19.51 14.97
C ALA A 88 -0.41 18.34 15.92
N GLU A 89 -0.76 17.16 15.40
CA GLU A 89 -1.23 16.00 16.18
C GLU A 89 -0.29 14.78 16.14
N GLU A 90 0.96 14.95 15.68
CA GLU A 90 1.95 13.86 15.68
C GLU A 90 2.32 13.35 17.09
N ASP A 91 1.96 14.08 18.16
CA ASP A 91 2.38 13.78 19.54
C ASP A 91 1.35 13.02 20.41
N GLU A 92 0.13 12.71 19.93
CA GLU A 92 -0.91 12.00 20.72
C GLU A 92 -1.52 10.79 20.00
N ILE A 93 -0.69 9.90 19.44
CA ILE A 93 -1.13 8.51 19.24
C ILE A 93 -0.98 7.78 20.58
N ASP A 94 -1.98 7.98 21.43
CA ASP A 94 -2.19 7.19 22.63
C ASP A 94 -2.17 5.70 22.26
N GLU A 95 -1.42 4.88 23.02
CA GLU A 95 -1.25 3.44 22.82
C GLU A 95 -2.54 2.66 23.16
N GLY A 96 -3.68 3.13 22.68
CA GLY A 96 -4.98 2.50 22.74
C GLY A 96 -5.10 1.34 21.75
N THR A 97 -4.30 0.29 21.94
CA THR A 97 -4.56 -1.07 21.45
C THR A 97 -5.07 -1.17 20.00
N VAL A 98 -4.22 -0.90 19.01
CA VAL A 98 -4.32 -1.70 17.78
C VAL A 98 -3.99 -3.11 18.22
N LYS A 99 -5.03 -3.90 18.56
CA LYS A 99 -4.88 -5.33 18.86
C LYS A 99 -4.18 -5.92 17.65
N GLN A 100 -2.89 -6.18 17.81
CA GLN A 100 -2.03 -6.75 16.82
C GLN A 100 -2.41 -8.24 16.73
N SER A 101 -3.59 -8.56 16.20
CA SER A 101 -4.04 -9.94 16.14
C SER A 101 -3.46 -10.62 14.91
N GLY A 102 -3.05 -11.88 15.06
CA GLY A 102 -2.51 -12.71 13.99
C GLY A 102 -3.54 -13.11 12.92
N ASN A 103 -4.62 -12.34 12.72
CA ASN A 103 -5.72 -12.66 11.81
C ASN A 103 -5.65 -11.85 10.52
N LEU A 104 -5.79 -12.56 9.40
CA LEU A 104 -5.77 -12.02 8.04
C LEU A 104 -6.75 -10.86 7.85
N PHE A 105 -7.95 -10.95 8.45
CA PHE A 105 -9.00 -9.95 8.33
C PHE A 105 -8.61 -8.61 8.95
N GLU A 106 -7.92 -8.60 10.10
CA GLU A 106 -7.49 -7.35 10.74
C GLU A 106 -6.39 -6.67 9.95
N ALA A 107 -5.41 -7.43 9.43
CA ALA A 107 -4.39 -6.87 8.56
C ALA A 107 -4.99 -6.24 7.29
N VAL A 108 -5.93 -6.92 6.65
CA VAL A 108 -6.65 -6.38 5.47
C VAL A 108 -7.44 -5.13 5.84
N ARG A 109 -8.13 -5.12 6.99
CA ARG A 109 -8.86 -3.94 7.47
C ARG A 109 -7.94 -2.73 7.69
N THR A 110 -6.80 -2.94 8.34
CA THR A 110 -5.80 -1.87 8.56
C THR A 110 -5.26 -1.35 7.24
N ILE A 111 -4.98 -2.23 6.27
CA ILE A 111 -4.55 -1.84 4.92
C ILE A 111 -5.61 -0.97 4.24
N ILE A 112 -6.88 -1.38 4.28
CA ILE A 112 -7.98 -0.65 3.65
C ILE A 112 -8.19 0.72 4.30
N ILE A 113 -8.12 0.83 5.62
CA ILE A 113 -8.28 2.10 6.33
C ILE A 113 -7.11 3.03 6.02
N ALA A 114 -5.87 2.52 6.06
CA ALA A 114 -4.70 3.30 5.72
C ALA A 114 -4.73 3.79 4.26
N ASP A 115 -5.05 2.91 3.32
CA ASP A 115 -5.19 3.29 1.91
C ASP A 115 -6.35 4.26 1.72
N PHE A 116 -7.48 4.15 2.42
CA PHE A 116 -8.57 5.12 2.34
C PHE A 116 -8.11 6.54 2.70
N VAL A 117 -7.45 6.68 3.86
CA VAL A 117 -6.98 7.99 4.34
C VAL A 117 -5.94 8.58 3.38
N MET A 118 -5.01 7.75 2.90
CA MET A 118 -3.95 8.15 1.97
C MET A 118 -4.40 8.26 0.50
N SER A 119 -5.56 7.72 0.14
CA SER A 119 -6.09 7.77 -1.22
C SER A 119 -7.21 8.78 -1.37
N LEU A 120 -7.76 9.33 -0.29
CA LEU A 120 -8.77 10.38 -0.35
C LEU A 120 -8.19 11.68 -0.92
N ASP A 121 -7.02 12.08 -0.45
CA ASP A 121 -6.25 13.22 -1.00
C ASP A 121 -5.68 12.91 -2.40
N ASN A 122 -5.17 11.70 -2.62
CA ASN A 122 -4.69 11.23 -3.92
C ASN A 122 -5.79 11.25 -4.99
N SER A 123 -6.96 10.70 -4.67
CA SER A 123 -8.08 10.57 -5.62
C SER A 123 -8.67 11.92 -6.01
N VAL A 124 -8.66 12.91 -5.10
CA VAL A 124 -9.03 14.30 -5.40
C VAL A 124 -8.01 14.93 -6.35
N ALA A 125 -6.71 14.67 -6.17
CA ALA A 125 -5.66 15.15 -7.07
C ALA A 125 -5.76 14.52 -8.48
N ILE A 126 -5.96 13.20 -8.56
CA ILE A 126 -6.17 12.48 -9.83
C ILE A 126 -7.43 12.99 -10.53
N ALA A 127 -8.54 13.15 -9.79
CA ALA A 127 -9.79 13.65 -10.35
C ALA A 127 -9.67 15.10 -10.86
N ALA A 128 -8.88 15.94 -10.19
CA ALA A 128 -8.55 17.29 -10.65
C ALA A 128 -7.67 17.27 -11.91
N ALA A 129 -6.64 16.40 -11.96
CA ALA A 129 -5.76 16.24 -13.10
C ALA A 129 -6.49 15.70 -14.34
N ALA A 130 -7.44 14.79 -14.15
CA ALA A 130 -8.23 14.20 -15.22
C ALA A 130 -9.28 15.15 -15.83
N LYS A 131 -9.57 16.30 -15.19
CA LYS A 131 -10.53 17.32 -15.65
C LYS A 131 -11.89 16.74 -16.10
N GLY A 132 -12.35 15.67 -15.44
CA GLY A 132 -13.61 14.98 -15.76
C GLY A 132 -13.54 13.95 -16.90
N ASN A 133 -12.38 13.72 -17.51
CA ASN A 133 -12.20 12.67 -18.51
C ASN A 133 -11.97 11.30 -17.85
N MET A 134 -13.07 10.57 -17.64
CA MET A 134 -13.04 9.26 -16.98
C MET A 134 -12.15 8.23 -17.72
N THR A 135 -12.04 8.35 -19.05
CA THR A 135 -11.18 7.48 -19.86
C THR A 135 -9.71 7.65 -19.49
N LEU A 136 -9.26 8.86 -19.16
CA LEU A 136 -7.90 9.11 -18.70
C LEU A 136 -7.61 8.47 -17.34
N VAL A 137 -8.57 8.55 -16.41
CA VAL A 137 -8.45 7.93 -15.08
C VAL A 137 -8.33 6.42 -15.22
N ILE A 138 -9.25 5.80 -15.98
CA ILE A 138 -9.30 4.34 -16.15
C ILE A 138 -8.02 3.86 -16.86
N PHE A 139 -7.57 4.57 -17.89
CA PHE A 139 -6.36 4.21 -18.62
C PHE A 139 -5.09 4.38 -17.77
N GLY A 140 -4.99 5.47 -17.01
CA GLY A 140 -3.89 5.71 -16.07
C GLY A 140 -3.83 4.65 -14.96
N LEU A 141 -4.97 4.34 -14.32
CA LEU A 141 -5.03 3.27 -13.31
C LEU A 141 -4.71 1.90 -13.90
N ALA A 142 -5.25 1.58 -15.08
CA ALA A 142 -5.01 0.29 -15.74
C ALA A 142 -3.53 0.07 -16.07
N LEU A 143 -2.78 1.15 -16.35
CA LEU A 143 -1.33 1.10 -16.55
C LEU A 143 -0.54 1.03 -15.24
N SER A 144 -0.97 1.73 -14.19
CA SER A 144 -0.33 1.72 -12.86
C SER A 144 -0.47 0.37 -12.13
N VAL A 145 -1.62 -0.29 -12.21
CA VAL A 145 -1.92 -1.51 -11.43
C VAL A 145 -0.93 -2.66 -11.72
N PRO A 146 -0.61 -3.02 -12.99
CA PRO A 146 0.39 -4.03 -13.30
C PRO A 146 1.79 -3.70 -12.77
N ILE A 147 2.17 -2.41 -12.77
CA ILE A 147 3.48 -1.95 -12.28
C ILE A 147 3.58 -2.12 -10.76
N ILE A 148 2.51 -1.78 -10.03
CA ILE A 148 2.45 -1.92 -8.56
C ILE A 148 2.48 -3.40 -8.16
N ILE A 149 1.69 -4.25 -8.83
CA ILE A 149 1.68 -5.70 -8.58
C ILE A 149 3.05 -6.33 -8.92
N GLY A 150 3.66 -5.90 -10.03
CA GLY A 150 5.01 -6.33 -10.41
C GLY A 150 6.07 -5.97 -9.36
N ARG A 151 5.97 -4.77 -8.77
CA ARG A 151 6.86 -4.32 -7.68
C ARG A 151 6.74 -5.19 -6.43
N GLN A 152 5.52 -5.59 -6.06
CA GLN A 152 5.26 -6.42 -4.86
C GLN A 152 5.66 -7.89 -5.03
N ARG A 153 5.88 -8.36 -6.27
CA ARG A 153 6.29 -9.75 -6.55
C ARG A 153 7.78 -10.01 -6.27
N HIS A 154 8.59 -8.98 -6.11
CA HIS A 154 9.99 -9.08 -5.68
C HIS A 154 10.12 -9.18 -4.16
N HIS A 155 9.40 -10.10 -3.53
CA HIS A 155 9.72 -10.54 -2.18
C HIS A 155 10.53 -11.84 -2.29
N PRO A 156 11.86 -11.83 -2.12
CA PRO A 156 12.73 -13.01 -2.23
C PRO A 156 12.57 -13.96 -1.02
N GLU A 157 11.34 -14.34 -0.69
CA GLU A 157 11.01 -15.40 0.27
C GLU A 157 10.32 -16.60 -0.42
N ASP A 158 10.33 -16.66 -1.75
CA ASP A 158 9.90 -17.83 -2.52
C ASP A 158 11.05 -18.80 -2.83
N ASP A 159 12.30 -18.32 -2.88
CA ASP A 159 13.46 -19.15 -3.24
C ASP A 159 14.10 -19.88 -2.05
N ALA A 160 13.72 -19.55 -0.81
CA ALA A 160 14.27 -20.18 0.39
C ALA A 160 13.45 -21.38 0.90
N ALA A 161 12.32 -21.69 0.26
CA ALA A 161 11.39 -22.74 0.67
C ALA A 161 11.34 -23.93 -0.29
N LEU A 162 12.44 -24.21 -1.01
CA LEU A 162 12.64 -25.55 -1.56
C LEU A 162 13.21 -26.44 -0.46
N PRO A 163 12.51 -27.48 0.01
CA PRO A 163 13.12 -28.47 0.87
C PRO A 163 14.07 -29.31 0.01
N ASP A 164 15.37 -29.04 0.08
CA ASP A 164 16.36 -30.01 -0.39
C ASP A 164 16.36 -31.21 0.58
N HIS A 165 15.46 -32.13 0.31
CA HIS A 165 15.47 -33.47 0.85
C HIS A 165 16.52 -34.34 0.15
N HIS A 166 17.80 -33.92 0.09
CA HIS A 166 18.88 -34.81 -0.33
C HIS A 166 20.25 -34.56 0.30
N HIS A 167 20.33 -34.18 1.58
CA HIS A 167 21.54 -34.47 2.39
C HIS A 167 21.22 -35.12 3.73
N ARG A 168 20.69 -36.35 3.63
CA ARG A 168 20.86 -37.36 4.69
C ARG A 168 22.37 -37.54 4.95
N ARG A 169 22.72 -37.48 6.23
CA ARG A 169 23.75 -38.29 6.89
C ARG A 169 25.19 -38.09 6.40
N ARG A 170 25.91 -37.14 7.01
CA ARG A 170 27.33 -37.27 7.40
C ARG A 170 27.71 -36.03 8.22
N GLY A 171 27.97 -36.18 9.52
CA GLY A 171 28.38 -35.06 10.39
C GLY A 171 28.11 -35.25 11.89
N ALA A 172 27.34 -36.26 12.27
CA ALA A 172 27.29 -36.74 13.66
C ALA A 172 28.60 -37.46 13.99
N SER A 173 29.72 -36.73 14.21
CA SER A 173 30.92 -37.30 14.84
C SER A 173 31.97 -36.33 15.41
N TRP A 174 31.83 -35.00 15.43
CA TRP A 174 33.02 -34.14 15.66
C TRP A 174 33.02 -33.04 16.72
N LEU A 175 31.99 -32.80 17.53
CA LEU A 175 32.13 -31.82 18.65
C LEU A 175 31.48 -32.24 19.97
N ALA A 176 31.47 -33.54 20.24
CA ALA A 176 31.33 -34.09 21.60
C ALA A 176 32.65 -34.00 22.42
N CYS A 177 33.62 -33.17 22.00
CA CYS A 177 34.95 -33.10 22.60
C CYS A 177 35.37 -31.63 22.82
N ARG A 178 34.73 -30.95 23.76
CA ARG A 178 35.31 -29.83 24.55
C ARG A 178 34.36 -29.42 25.68
N ARG A 179 34.25 -30.29 26.69
CA ARG A 179 34.07 -29.87 28.08
C ARG A 179 35.28 -30.38 28.86
N PRO A 180 36.08 -29.51 29.49
CA PRO A 180 36.86 -29.89 30.64
C PRO A 180 36.08 -29.48 31.89
N ASP A 181 35.46 -30.47 32.54
CA ASP A 181 35.33 -30.48 33.99
C ASP A 181 36.71 -30.80 34.58
N ARG A 182 37.16 -29.99 35.54
CA ARG A 182 37.88 -30.36 36.78
C ARG A 182 38.71 -29.19 37.31
N ALA A 183 38.28 -28.66 38.46
CA ALA A 183 39.01 -28.55 39.73
C ALA A 183 38.51 -27.34 40.51
#